data_AF-A0A7X9I7K0-F1
#
_entry.id   AF-A0A7X9I7K0-F1
#
_cell.length_a   1.000
_cell.length_b   1.000
_cell.length_c   1.000
_cell.angle_alpha   90.00
_cell.angle_beta   90.00
_cell.angle_gamma   90.00
#
_symmetry.space_group_name_H-M   'P 1'
#
loop_
_entity.id
_entity.type
_entity.pdbx_description
1 polymer ?
#
loop_
_entity_poly.entity_id
_entity_poly.type
_entity_poly.pdbx_seq_one_letter_code
_entity_poly.pdbx_strand_id
1 'polypeptide(L)'
;MESVLQRGFFQGYDEVLGSAELSATLGEKSFSLIQEKKQEDYQKPFDPLFFEFFDEALRKRYGILASEGIARSAGRLAFKAYKDQMQVFVARGSVENRLLPFTEKIGGTLQDFLLELNTRSFTDLTLRWNVQKNAWSLKGNLLLPRGMLLQVGGQQFLIGLLESMLEWLDSRHSFQIDQLVSLSDNSTGQVDLMVSVKKFD
;
A
#
# COMPACT_ATOMS: atom_id res chain seq x y z
N MET A 1 6.30 -5.67 -11.90
CA MET A 1 5.85 -4.76 -10.83
C MET A 1 4.33 -4.67 -10.79
N GLU A 2 3.67 -4.24 -11.86
CA GLU A 2 2.20 -4.11 -11.87
C GLU A 2 1.45 -5.44 -11.60
N SER A 3 1.92 -6.57 -12.15
CA SER A 3 1.41 -7.90 -11.81
C SER A 3 1.60 -8.26 -10.32
N VAL A 4 2.78 -7.93 -9.77
CA VAL A 4 3.11 -8.16 -8.36
C VAL A 4 2.22 -7.32 -7.44
N LEU A 5 2.04 -6.02 -7.74
CA LEU A 5 1.16 -5.11 -7.00
C LEU A 5 -0.28 -5.62 -6.98
N GLN A 6 -0.82 -6.03 -8.13
CA GLN A 6 -2.20 -6.54 -8.18
C GLN A 6 -2.35 -7.86 -7.42
N ARG A 7 -1.38 -8.77 -7.54
CA ARG A 7 -1.39 -10.02 -6.79
C ARG A 7 -1.43 -9.79 -5.30
N GLY A 8 -0.53 -8.95 -4.77
CA GLY A 8 -0.52 -8.66 -3.35
C GLY A 8 -1.75 -7.89 -2.90
N PHE A 9 -2.29 -6.99 -3.72
CA PHE A 9 -3.57 -6.33 -3.46
C PHE A 9 -4.68 -7.37 -3.24
N PHE A 10 -4.93 -8.26 -4.20
CA PHE A 10 -5.99 -9.25 -4.10
C PHE A 10 -5.74 -10.28 -3.00
N GLN A 11 -4.50 -10.72 -2.82
CA GLN A 11 -4.13 -11.60 -1.72
C GLN A 11 -4.40 -10.93 -0.36
N GLY A 12 -4.07 -9.65 -0.20
CA GLY A 12 -4.31 -8.91 1.02
C GLY A 12 -5.80 -8.88 1.39
N TYR A 13 -6.68 -8.59 0.44
CA TYR A 13 -8.13 -8.58 0.67
C TYR A 13 -8.71 -9.98 0.90
N ASP A 14 -8.23 -11.00 0.19
CA ASP A 14 -8.62 -12.40 0.42
C ASP A 14 -8.19 -12.90 1.80
N GLU A 15 -7.02 -12.51 2.30
CA GLU A 15 -6.58 -12.85 3.66
C GLU A 15 -7.40 -12.11 4.74
N VAL A 16 -7.83 -10.86 4.52
CA VAL A 16 -8.63 -10.11 5.52
C VAL A 16 -10.08 -10.60 5.57
N LEU A 17 -10.73 -10.74 4.41
CA LEU A 17 -12.16 -11.02 4.34
C LEU A 17 -12.46 -12.51 4.19
N GLY A 18 -11.54 -13.28 3.60
CA GLY A 18 -11.81 -14.60 3.09
C GLY A 18 -12.57 -14.57 1.76
N SER A 19 -12.36 -15.59 0.94
CA SER A 19 -12.93 -15.68 -0.40
C SER A 19 -14.45 -15.58 -0.45
N ALA A 20 -15.15 -16.12 0.57
CA ALA A 20 -16.61 -16.09 0.64
C ALA A 20 -17.15 -14.65 0.83
N GLU A 21 -16.60 -13.89 1.79
CA GLU A 21 -17.02 -12.51 2.02
C GLU A 21 -16.56 -11.58 0.90
N LEU A 22 -15.37 -11.82 0.33
CA LEU A 22 -14.91 -11.05 -0.83
C LEU A 22 -15.83 -11.26 -2.04
N SER A 23 -16.23 -12.51 -2.31
CA SER A 23 -17.22 -12.84 -3.35
C SER A 23 -18.58 -12.20 -3.07
N ALA A 24 -19.07 -12.27 -1.82
CA ALA A 24 -20.33 -11.65 -1.42
C ALA A 24 -20.30 -10.11 -1.51
N THR A 25 -19.13 -9.49 -1.39
CA THR A 25 -18.95 -8.04 -1.51
C THR A 25 -18.94 -7.59 -2.96
N LEU A 26 -18.13 -8.24 -3.80
CA LEU A 26 -17.90 -7.82 -5.19
C LEU A 26 -18.95 -8.38 -6.16
N GLY A 27 -19.70 -9.40 -5.74
CA GLY A 27 -20.55 -10.21 -6.59
C GLY A 27 -19.75 -11.29 -7.33
N GLU A 28 -20.42 -12.41 -7.61
CA GLU A 28 -19.79 -13.61 -8.19
C GLU A 28 -19.06 -13.33 -9.51
N LYS A 29 -19.63 -12.48 -10.39
CA LYS A 29 -19.01 -12.15 -11.68
C LYS A 29 -17.65 -11.48 -11.52
N SER A 30 -17.57 -10.47 -10.65
CA SER A 30 -16.34 -9.72 -10.39
C SER A 30 -15.31 -10.59 -9.67
N PHE A 31 -15.76 -11.45 -8.75
CA PHE A 31 -14.88 -12.39 -8.05
C PHE A 31 -14.31 -13.46 -8.99
N SER A 32 -15.12 -14.01 -9.89
CA SER A 32 -14.66 -14.96 -10.92
C SER A 32 -13.58 -14.35 -11.80
N LEU A 33 -13.73 -13.08 -12.20
CA LEU A 33 -12.69 -12.37 -12.96
C LEU A 33 -11.36 -12.27 -12.21
N ILE A 34 -11.39 -12.05 -10.88
CA ILE A 34 -10.18 -12.10 -10.03
C ILE A 34 -9.54 -13.49 -10.08
N GLN A 35 -10.34 -14.56 -9.99
CA GLN A 35 -9.83 -15.93 -10.04
C GLN A 35 -9.24 -16.31 -11.40
N GLU A 36 -9.88 -15.91 -12.50
CA GLU A 36 -9.36 -16.10 -13.86
C GLU A 36 -8.01 -15.40 -14.02
N LYS A 37 -7.90 -14.13 -13.61
CA LYS A 37 -6.63 -13.40 -13.64
C LYS A 37 -5.56 -14.00 -12.74
N LYS A 38 -5.94 -14.60 -11.62
CA LYS A 38 -5.02 -15.31 -10.72
C LYS A 38 -4.39 -16.52 -11.40
N GLN A 39 -5.13 -17.24 -12.26
CA GLN A 39 -4.59 -18.35 -13.06
C GLN A 39 -3.58 -17.87 -14.10
N GLU A 40 -3.79 -16.67 -14.66
CA GLU A 40 -2.86 -16.00 -15.58
C GLU A 40 -1.76 -15.21 -14.86
N ASP A 41 -1.57 -15.41 -13.55
CA ASP A 41 -0.55 -14.76 -12.73
C ASP A 41 -0.59 -13.20 -12.77
N TYR A 42 -1.77 -12.63 -13.04
CA TYR A 42 -2.01 -11.19 -13.21
C TYR A 42 -1.13 -10.55 -14.30
N GLN A 43 -0.77 -11.29 -15.36
CA GLN A 43 0.05 -10.77 -16.46
C GLN A 43 -0.55 -9.55 -17.15
N LYS A 44 -1.89 -9.44 -17.17
CA LYS A 44 -2.61 -8.27 -17.70
C LYS A 44 -3.20 -7.43 -16.57
N PRO A 45 -2.98 -6.10 -16.55
CA PRO A 45 -3.58 -5.24 -15.55
C PRO A 45 -5.10 -5.25 -15.60
N PHE A 46 -5.73 -5.15 -14.43
CA PHE A 46 -7.13 -4.81 -14.31
C PHE A 46 -7.37 -3.39 -14.82
N ASP A 47 -8.57 -3.16 -15.33
CA ASP A 47 -9.02 -1.81 -15.65
C ASP A 47 -8.95 -0.96 -14.36
N PRO A 48 -8.35 0.24 -14.39
CA PRO A 48 -8.37 1.14 -13.24
C PRO A 48 -9.75 1.36 -12.61
N LEU A 49 -10.82 1.38 -13.42
CA LEU A 49 -12.21 1.51 -12.96
C LEU A 49 -12.65 0.33 -12.10
N PHE A 50 -12.00 -0.83 -12.23
CA PHE A 50 -12.25 -1.96 -11.36
C PHE A 50 -11.90 -1.64 -9.90
N PHE A 51 -10.84 -0.86 -9.65
CA PHE A 51 -10.44 -0.51 -8.29
C PHE A 51 -11.36 0.56 -7.67
N GLU A 52 -11.92 1.46 -8.49
CA GLU A 52 -12.99 2.36 -8.05
C GLU A 52 -14.23 1.56 -7.63
N PHE A 53 -14.70 0.67 -8.51
CA PHE A 53 -15.81 -0.25 -8.20
C PHE A 53 -15.54 -1.07 -6.93
N PHE A 54 -14.32 -1.58 -6.77
CA PHE A 54 -13.91 -2.38 -5.62
C PHE A 54 -14.00 -1.58 -4.31
N ASP A 55 -13.51 -0.34 -4.30
CA ASP A 55 -13.59 0.56 -3.15
C ASP A 55 -15.05 0.91 -2.83
N GLU A 56 -15.85 1.24 -3.84
CA GLU A 56 -17.28 1.52 -3.70
C GLU A 56 -18.07 0.33 -3.13
N ALA A 57 -17.79 -0.88 -3.60
CA ALA A 57 -18.44 -2.09 -3.13
C ALA A 57 -18.16 -2.36 -1.63
N LEU A 58 -16.91 -2.18 -1.20
CA LEU A 58 -16.53 -2.30 0.21
C LEU A 58 -17.20 -1.24 1.07
N ARG A 59 -17.16 0.03 0.63
CA ARG A 59 -17.82 1.15 1.33
C ARG A 59 -19.32 0.92 1.46
N LYS A 60 -19.96 0.40 0.41
CA LYS A 60 -21.39 0.10 0.42
C LYS A 60 -21.75 -1.02 1.41
N ARG A 61 -20.92 -2.05 1.52
CA ARG A 61 -21.19 -3.21 2.40
C ARG A 61 -20.85 -2.94 3.86
N TYR A 62 -19.70 -2.34 4.13
CA TYR A 62 -19.16 -2.21 5.49
C TYR A 62 -19.23 -0.79 6.06
N GLY A 63 -19.51 0.22 5.23
CA GLY A 63 -19.39 1.63 5.59
C GLY A 63 -17.95 2.14 5.46
N ILE A 64 -17.79 3.48 5.46
CA ILE A 64 -16.52 4.16 5.17
C ILE A 64 -15.41 3.71 6.15
N LEU A 65 -15.62 3.89 7.45
CA LEU A 65 -14.59 3.61 8.46
C LEU A 65 -14.16 2.13 8.49
N ALA A 66 -15.10 1.20 8.32
CA ALA A 66 -14.77 -0.22 8.30
C ALA A 66 -14.03 -0.59 7.00
N SER A 67 -14.44 -0.03 5.85
CA SER A 67 -13.74 -0.24 4.58
C SER A 67 -12.30 0.28 4.61
N GLU A 68 -12.06 1.41 5.26
CA GLU A 68 -10.73 1.98 5.51
C GLU A 68 -9.88 1.05 6.39
N GLY A 69 -10.44 0.52 7.48
CA GLY A 69 -9.76 -0.44 8.35
C GLY A 69 -9.44 -1.77 7.64
N ILE A 70 -10.35 -2.26 6.80
CA ILE A 70 -10.14 -3.43 5.93
C ILE A 70 -9.01 -3.14 4.95
N ALA A 71 -9.04 -1.98 4.28
CA ALA A 71 -8.01 -1.59 3.31
C ALA A 71 -6.63 -1.48 3.95
N ARG A 72 -6.52 -0.88 5.14
CA ARG A 72 -5.25 -0.84 5.90
C ARG A 72 -4.74 -2.24 6.22
N SER A 73 -5.62 -3.11 6.71
CA SER A 73 -5.27 -4.50 7.04
C SER A 73 -4.83 -5.26 5.79
N ALA A 74 -5.54 -5.10 4.67
CA ALA A 74 -5.21 -5.71 3.39
C ALA A 74 -3.85 -5.20 2.87
N GLY A 75 -3.56 -3.91 2.99
CA GLY A 75 -2.26 -3.32 2.67
C GLY A 75 -1.11 -3.94 3.46
N ARG A 76 -1.31 -4.15 4.77
CA ARG A 76 -0.33 -4.84 5.63
C ARG A 76 -0.07 -6.27 5.16
N LEU A 77 -1.13 -7.02 4.83
CA LEU A 77 -1.01 -8.41 4.39
C LEU A 77 -0.44 -8.53 2.96
N ALA A 78 -0.76 -7.58 2.09
CA ALA A 78 -0.23 -7.50 0.73
C ALA A 78 1.31 -7.43 0.71
N PHE A 79 1.93 -6.80 1.71
CA PHE A 79 3.38 -6.73 1.83
C PHE A 79 4.06 -8.11 1.85
N LYS A 80 3.40 -9.14 2.39
CA LYS A 80 3.93 -10.52 2.36
C LYS A 80 4.18 -11.02 0.94
N ALA A 81 3.33 -10.64 -0.01
CA ALA A 81 3.49 -10.99 -1.41
C ALA A 81 4.60 -10.16 -2.08
N TYR A 82 4.81 -8.92 -1.63
CA TYR A 82 5.74 -7.98 -2.23
C TYR A 82 7.18 -8.20 -1.79
N LYS A 83 7.43 -8.51 -0.52
CA LYS A 83 8.77 -8.51 0.10
C LYS A 83 9.79 -9.40 -0.63
N ASP A 84 9.32 -10.49 -1.24
CA ASP A 84 10.19 -11.47 -1.94
C ASP A 84 10.16 -11.30 -3.47
N GLN A 85 9.28 -10.44 -4.01
CA GLN A 85 9.04 -10.32 -5.45
C GLN A 85 9.40 -8.93 -6.02
N MET A 86 9.41 -7.90 -5.18
CA MET A 86 9.85 -6.56 -5.58
C MET A 86 11.36 -6.43 -5.34
N GLN A 87 12.08 -5.98 -6.37
CA GLN A 87 13.55 -5.90 -6.33
C GLN A 87 14.04 -4.96 -5.24
N VAL A 88 13.33 -3.85 -4.98
CA VAL A 88 13.67 -2.95 -3.86
C VAL A 88 13.71 -3.67 -2.52
N PHE A 89 12.72 -4.53 -2.24
CA PHE A 89 12.65 -5.23 -0.95
C PHE A 89 13.68 -6.35 -0.87
N VAL A 90 13.90 -7.10 -1.96
CA VAL A 90 14.98 -8.09 -2.00
C VAL A 90 16.34 -7.43 -1.71
N ALA A 91 16.62 -6.28 -2.33
CA ALA A 91 17.86 -5.55 -2.10
C ALA A 91 17.98 -5.00 -0.67
N ARG A 92 16.94 -4.31 -0.17
CA ARG A 92 16.92 -3.68 1.15
C ARG A 92 16.79 -4.67 2.31
N GLY A 93 16.38 -5.90 2.03
CA GLY A 93 16.26 -6.99 3.01
C GLY A 93 17.58 -7.71 3.34
N SER A 94 18.67 -7.42 2.62
CA SER A 94 19.98 -8.00 2.91
C SER A 94 20.48 -7.69 4.32
N VAL A 95 21.36 -8.55 4.85
CA VAL A 95 21.91 -8.39 6.20
C VAL A 95 22.67 -7.07 6.31
N GLU A 96 23.45 -6.74 5.29
CA GLU A 96 24.23 -5.51 5.19
C GLU A 96 23.33 -4.28 5.31
N ASN A 97 22.22 -4.24 4.56
CA ASN A 97 21.29 -3.12 4.61
C ASN A 97 20.51 -3.04 5.93
N ARG A 98 20.29 -4.17 6.62
CA ARG A 98 19.63 -4.21 7.92
C ARG A 98 20.51 -3.69 9.06
N LEU A 99 21.83 -3.71 8.89
CA LEU A 99 22.82 -3.19 9.84
C LEU A 99 23.11 -1.69 9.67
N LEU A 100 22.59 -1.05 8.62
CA LEU A 100 22.75 0.39 8.41
C LEU A 100 22.16 1.20 9.58
N PRO A 101 22.70 2.42 9.81
CA PRO A 101 22.11 3.37 10.74
C PRO A 101 20.61 3.55 10.49
N PHE A 102 19.84 3.70 11.57
CA PHE A 102 18.37 3.74 11.52
C PHE A 102 17.83 4.71 10.45
N THR A 103 18.33 5.95 10.45
CA THR A 103 17.87 6.98 9.50
C THR A 103 18.17 6.61 8.04
N GLU A 104 19.34 6.05 7.78
CA GLU A 104 19.78 5.63 6.45
C GLU A 104 18.97 4.43 5.96
N LYS A 105 18.74 3.45 6.84
CA LYS A 105 17.95 2.25 6.54
C LYS A 105 16.50 2.57 6.17
N ILE A 106 15.83 3.36 7.02
CA ILE A 106 14.42 3.71 6.82
C ILE A 106 14.27 4.69 5.65
N GLY A 107 15.07 5.75 5.63
CA GLY A 107 15.03 6.75 4.57
C GLY A 107 15.38 6.15 3.20
N GLY A 108 16.42 5.34 3.12
CA GLY A 108 16.84 4.68 1.88
C GLY A 108 15.79 3.71 1.35
N THR A 109 15.15 2.91 2.21
CA THR A 109 14.12 1.97 1.75
C THR A 109 12.85 2.69 1.29
N LEU A 110 12.40 3.71 2.03
CA LEU A 110 11.27 4.54 1.60
C LEU A 110 11.58 5.21 0.24
N GLN A 111 12.77 5.77 0.09
CA GLN A 111 13.18 6.46 -1.13
C GLN A 111 13.22 5.52 -2.34
N ASP A 112 13.77 4.32 -2.19
CA ASP A 112 13.85 3.35 -3.28
C ASP A 112 12.46 2.80 -3.64
N PHE A 113 11.60 2.55 -2.64
CA PHE A 113 10.24 2.09 -2.90
C PHE A 113 9.45 3.15 -3.68
N LEU A 114 9.54 4.42 -3.27
CA LEU A 114 8.92 5.52 -3.99
C LEU A 114 9.52 5.70 -5.40
N LEU A 115 10.84 5.54 -5.56
CA LEU A 115 11.47 5.59 -6.87
C LEU A 115 10.95 4.50 -7.80
N GLU A 116 10.75 3.28 -7.28
CA GLU A 116 10.20 2.17 -8.06
C GLU A 116 8.75 2.42 -8.49
N LEU A 117 7.90 2.98 -7.61
CA LEU A 117 6.55 3.40 -7.95
C LEU A 117 6.51 4.56 -8.96
N ASN A 118 7.35 5.58 -8.76
CA ASN A 118 7.46 6.75 -9.63
C ASN A 118 7.92 6.36 -11.04
N THR A 119 8.92 5.47 -11.15
CA THR A 119 9.44 4.97 -12.43
C THR A 119 8.38 4.26 -13.26
N ARG A 120 7.37 3.69 -12.59
CA ARG A 120 6.24 3.00 -13.23
C ARG A 120 5.01 3.90 -13.41
N SER A 121 5.12 5.17 -13.04
CA SER A 121 4.05 6.18 -13.10
C SER A 121 2.83 5.80 -12.25
N PHE A 122 3.04 5.16 -11.10
CA PHE A 122 1.98 5.01 -10.08
C PHE A 122 1.83 6.27 -9.25
N THR A 123 2.92 7.03 -9.09
CA THR A 123 3.04 8.15 -8.16
C THR A 123 4.02 9.20 -8.68
N ASP A 124 3.95 10.40 -8.12
CA ASP A 124 5.01 11.43 -8.19
C ASP A 124 5.50 11.83 -6.78
N LEU A 125 5.38 10.88 -5.84
CA LEU A 125 5.67 11.10 -4.42
C LEU A 125 7.16 11.40 -4.19
N THR A 126 7.40 12.34 -3.29
CA THR A 126 8.72 12.76 -2.83
C THR A 126 8.88 12.51 -1.34
N LEU A 127 10.10 12.12 -0.94
CA LEU A 127 10.46 11.90 0.45
C LEU A 127 11.27 13.08 0.97
N ARG A 128 10.94 13.58 2.17
CA ARG A 128 11.76 14.57 2.88
C ARG A 128 11.93 14.17 4.34
N TRP A 129 13.17 14.13 4.81
CA TRP A 129 13.45 13.92 6.23
C TRP A 129 13.28 15.23 7.02
N ASN A 130 12.48 15.18 8.07
CA ASN A 130 12.32 16.25 9.05
C ASN A 130 13.17 15.92 10.29
N VAL A 131 14.35 16.54 10.38
CA VAL A 131 15.32 16.34 11.46
C VAL A 131 14.73 16.67 12.83
N GLN A 132 13.95 17.76 12.93
CA GLN A 132 13.40 18.23 14.20
C GLN A 132 12.38 17.24 14.79
N LYS A 133 11.57 16.62 13.92
CA LYS A 133 10.56 15.63 14.32
C LYS A 133 11.08 14.19 14.30
N ASN A 134 12.32 13.98 13.82
CA ASN A 134 12.88 12.68 13.49
C ASN A 134 11.88 11.81 12.69
N ALA A 135 11.33 12.38 11.62
CA ALA A 135 10.23 11.80 10.86
C ALA A 135 10.44 12.02 9.35
N TRP A 136 9.80 11.20 8.53
CA TRP A 136 9.83 11.32 7.07
C TRP A 136 8.48 11.77 6.56
N SER A 137 8.49 12.82 5.73
CA SER A 137 7.31 13.30 5.03
C SER A 137 7.29 12.73 3.62
N LEU A 138 6.17 12.11 3.23
CA LEU A 138 5.90 11.64 1.89
C LEU A 138 4.82 12.55 1.29
N LYS A 139 5.16 13.30 0.24
CA LYS A 139 4.25 14.29 -0.38
C LYS A 139 4.23 14.18 -1.89
N GLY A 140 3.05 14.34 -2.48
CA GLY A 140 2.81 14.35 -3.93
C GLY A 140 1.42 13.81 -4.23
N ASN A 141 1.30 13.04 -5.31
CA ASN A 141 0.07 12.48 -5.83
C ASN A 141 0.27 11.01 -6.24
N LEU A 142 -0.82 10.26 -6.13
CA LEU A 142 -1.05 9.03 -6.88
C LEU A 142 -1.46 9.42 -8.30
N LEU A 143 -0.73 8.94 -9.30
CA LEU A 143 -0.95 9.30 -10.70
C LEU A 143 -2.08 8.45 -11.28
N LEU A 144 -3.26 9.05 -11.42
CA LEU A 144 -4.42 8.39 -12.00
C LEU A 144 -4.28 8.26 -13.53
N PRO A 145 -4.76 7.16 -14.13
CA PRO A 145 -5.56 6.10 -13.49
C PRO A 145 -4.73 4.96 -12.87
N ARG A 146 -3.41 4.88 -13.09
CA ARG A 146 -2.57 3.76 -12.62
C ARG A 146 -2.48 3.65 -11.09
N GLY A 147 -2.40 4.78 -10.40
CA GLY A 147 -2.32 4.88 -8.94
C GLY A 147 -3.59 4.46 -8.19
N MET A 148 -4.69 4.16 -8.90
CA MET A 148 -5.99 3.90 -8.29
C MET A 148 -5.96 2.78 -7.25
N LEU A 149 -5.21 1.70 -7.50
CA LEU A 149 -5.10 0.57 -6.57
C LEU A 149 -4.50 0.98 -5.21
N LEU A 150 -3.60 1.97 -5.20
CA LEU A 150 -2.96 2.48 -3.97
C LEU A 150 -3.90 3.41 -3.20
N GLN A 151 -4.96 3.88 -3.85
CA GLN A 151 -5.93 4.81 -3.28
C GLN A 151 -7.11 4.11 -2.57
N VAL A 152 -7.30 2.81 -2.79
CA VAL A 152 -8.40 2.05 -2.20
C VAL A 152 -8.43 2.21 -0.68
N GLY A 153 -9.63 2.44 -0.14
CA GLY A 153 -9.85 2.79 1.25
C GLY A 153 -9.27 4.16 1.62
N GLY A 154 -9.32 5.15 0.72
CA GLY A 154 -8.81 6.50 1.02
C GLY A 154 -7.32 6.52 1.36
N GLN A 155 -6.52 5.77 0.60
CA GLN A 155 -5.06 5.56 0.79
C GLN A 155 -4.69 4.69 2.00
N GLN A 156 -5.67 4.16 2.75
CA GLN A 156 -5.38 3.27 3.87
C GLN A 156 -4.68 1.99 3.42
N PHE A 157 -4.94 1.51 2.20
CA PHE A 157 -4.18 0.41 1.62
C PHE A 157 -2.67 0.73 1.53
N LEU A 158 -2.31 1.89 0.95
CA LEU A 158 -0.91 2.35 0.89
C LEU A 158 -0.32 2.53 2.29
N ILE A 159 -1.06 3.12 3.23
CA ILE A 159 -0.62 3.31 4.60
C ILE A 159 -0.29 1.96 5.25
N GLY A 160 -1.20 0.98 5.17
CA GLY A 160 -0.97 -0.35 5.73
C GLY A 160 0.23 -1.06 5.13
N LEU A 161 0.43 -0.91 3.82
CA LEU A 161 1.61 -1.42 3.13
C LEU A 161 2.91 -0.81 3.70
N LEU A 162 2.95 0.52 3.83
CA LEU A 162 4.12 1.21 4.37
C LEU A 162 4.41 0.80 5.82
N GLU A 163 3.37 0.62 6.65
CA GLU A 163 3.55 0.14 8.03
C GLU A 163 4.23 -1.23 8.08
N SER A 164 3.71 -2.20 7.33
CA SER A 164 4.28 -3.56 7.35
C SER A 164 5.68 -3.61 6.76
N MET A 165 5.96 -2.80 5.74
CA MET A 165 7.30 -2.64 5.17
C MET A 165 8.29 -2.12 6.22
N LEU A 166 7.93 -1.07 6.98
CA LEU A 166 8.81 -0.49 7.99
C LEU A 166 9.06 -1.45 9.15
N GLU A 167 8.02 -2.14 9.63
CA GLU A 167 8.13 -3.17 10.67
C GLU A 167 9.04 -4.33 10.23
N TRP A 168 8.98 -4.72 8.96
CA TRP A 168 9.85 -5.77 8.42
C TRP A 168 11.33 -5.33 8.30
N LEU A 169 11.60 -4.05 8.08
CA LEU A 169 12.96 -3.50 8.04
C LEU A 169 13.56 -3.29 9.44
N ASP A 170 12.73 -2.93 10.41
CA ASP A 170 13.16 -2.73 11.78
C ASP A 170 12.10 -3.15 12.79
N SER A 171 12.12 -4.43 13.16
CA SER A 171 11.19 -5.01 14.13
C SER A 171 11.39 -4.50 15.57
N ARG A 172 12.41 -3.69 15.83
CA ARG A 172 12.68 -3.10 17.16
C ARG A 172 11.89 -1.82 17.40
N HIS A 173 11.37 -1.21 16.33
CA HIS A 173 10.64 0.05 16.39
C HIS A 173 9.20 -0.17 15.94
N SER A 174 8.28 0.48 16.66
CA SER A 174 6.90 0.61 16.20
C SER A 174 6.79 1.89 15.39
N PHE A 175 6.17 1.82 14.22
CA PHE A 175 6.00 2.97 13.34
C PHE A 175 4.58 3.53 13.42
N GLN A 176 4.45 4.81 13.15
CA GLN A 176 3.18 5.51 12.97
C GLN A 176 3.22 6.27 11.66
N ILE A 177 2.15 6.15 10.89
CA ILE A 177 1.97 6.87 9.64
C ILE A 177 0.70 7.71 9.78
N ASP A 178 0.89 9.02 9.85
CA ASP A 178 -0.18 10.00 9.97
C ASP A 178 -0.47 10.63 8.62
N GLN A 179 -1.75 10.76 8.28
CA GLN A 179 -2.19 11.53 7.13
C GLN A 179 -2.40 12.98 7.57
N LEU A 180 -1.58 13.89 7.06
CA LEU A 180 -1.58 15.29 7.49
C LEU A 180 -2.66 16.14 6.81
N VAL A 181 -3.14 15.69 5.65
CA VAL A 181 -4.28 16.29 4.96
C VAL A 181 -5.38 15.23 4.90
N SER A 182 -6.44 15.43 5.68
CA SER A 182 -7.69 14.69 5.53
C SER A 182 -8.34 15.14 4.22
N LEU A 183 -8.07 14.44 3.12
CA LEU A 183 -8.77 14.72 1.88
C LEU A 183 -10.14 14.04 1.93
N SER A 184 -11.17 14.87 1.95
CA SER A 184 -12.56 14.45 1.70
C SER A 184 -12.80 14.03 0.25
N ASP A 185 -11.83 14.22 -0.64
CA ASP A 185 -11.99 14.03 -2.08
C ASP A 185 -10.93 13.08 -2.66
N ASN A 186 -11.36 11.84 -2.89
CA ASN A 186 -10.60 10.79 -3.57
C ASN A 186 -10.29 11.14 -5.04
N SER A 187 -10.80 12.23 -5.61
CA SER A 187 -10.52 12.56 -7.01
C SER A 187 -9.11 13.14 -7.24
N THR A 188 -8.44 13.65 -6.21
CA THR A 188 -7.18 14.39 -6.37
C THR A 188 -5.94 13.50 -6.37
N GLY A 189 -6.02 12.30 -5.81
CA GLY A 189 -4.88 11.41 -5.59
C GLY A 189 -3.81 11.99 -4.66
N GLN A 190 -4.02 13.16 -4.04
CA GLN A 190 -2.99 13.86 -3.27
C GLN A 190 -2.65 13.08 -1.98
N VAL A 191 -1.35 12.96 -1.70
CA VAL A 191 -0.80 12.25 -0.53
C VAL A 191 0.04 13.22 0.27
N ASP A 192 -0.22 13.28 1.59
CA ASP A 192 0.62 13.96 2.56
C ASP A 192 0.70 13.10 3.82
N LEU A 193 1.73 12.26 3.89
CA LEU A 193 1.95 11.32 4.99
C LEU A 193 3.18 11.72 5.80
N MET A 194 3.11 11.47 7.10
CA MET A 194 4.24 11.59 8.02
C MET A 194 4.52 10.23 8.66
N VAL A 195 5.70 9.67 8.38
CA VAL A 195 6.21 8.44 8.97
C VAL A 195 7.08 8.80 10.16
N SER A 196 6.75 8.28 11.33
CA SER A 196 7.48 8.50 12.57
C SER A 196 7.60 7.22 13.40
N VAL A 197 8.50 7.23 14.38
CA VAL A 197 8.61 6.15 15.37
C VAL A 197 7.66 6.45 16.52
N LYS A 198 6.82 5.48 16.91
CA LYS A 198 5.98 5.57 18.10
C LYS A 198 6.87 5.65 19.33
N LYS A 199 6.67 6.70 20.13
CA LYS A 199 7.19 6.77 21.50
C LYS A 199 6.11 6.19 22.42
N PHE A 200 6.46 5.17 23.18
CA PHE A 200 5.65 4.72 24.29
C PHE A 200 6.21 5.44 25.51
N ASP A 201 5.52 6.52 25.93
CA ASP A 201 5.79 7.20 27.19
C ASP A 201 5.29 6.35 28.37
#